data_AF-A0A7N4NKL1-F1
#
_entry.id   AF-A0A7N4NKL1-F1
#
_cell.length_a   1.000
_cell.length_b   1.000
_cell.length_c   1.000
_cell.angle_alpha   90.00
_cell.angle_beta   90.00
_cell.angle_gamma   90.00
#
_symmetry.space_group_name_H-M   'P 1'
#
loop_
_entity.id
_entity.type
_entity.pdbx_description
1 polymer ?
#
loop_
_entity_poly.entity_id
_entity_poly.type
_entity_poly.pdbx_seq_one_letter_code
_entity_poly.pdbx_strand_id
1 'polypeptide(L)'
;MTQANRGVPTNGKRVADLSRELERPALPSRGGLWDVVLAFPEFWATPDRRVWLMAWSLTRWAGDTLWRCAAGAARSFSLGVPKTVPVKTALPPLKVVDRWNEKRSLFGVYDNIGILGNFERHPKNLIKGPKWLQGWKGNELQRCIRKKKMVGDRMFVQDLHNLNKRIKYLYKQFNRKGKHR
;
A
#
# COMPACT_ATOMS: atom_id res chain seq x y z
N MET A 1 6.54 -60.27 3.09
CA MET A 1 7.50 -59.94 2.01
C MET A 1 6.89 -58.79 1.21
N THR A 2 7.38 -57.57 1.07
CA THR A 2 8.61 -56.89 1.50
C THR A 2 8.31 -55.38 1.32
N GLN A 3 8.63 -54.54 2.29
CA GLN A 3 8.57 -53.08 2.13
C GLN A 3 9.66 -52.60 1.18
N ALA A 4 9.39 -51.55 0.39
CA ALA A 4 10.44 -50.81 -0.31
C ALA A 4 10.21 -49.30 -0.19
N ASN A 5 10.90 -48.72 0.79
CA ASN A 5 11.19 -47.29 0.91
C ASN A 5 12.09 -46.81 -0.24
N ARG A 6 11.78 -45.66 -0.83
CA ARG A 6 12.72 -44.78 -1.55
C ARG A 6 12.32 -43.35 -1.16
N GLY A 7 13.07 -42.56 -0.40
CA GLY A 7 14.48 -42.22 -0.55
C GLY A 7 14.57 -40.81 -1.15
N VAL A 8 14.48 -39.78 -0.30
CA VAL A 8 14.60 -38.36 -0.66
C VAL A 8 16.08 -37.98 -0.74
N PRO A 9 16.55 -37.25 -1.78
CA PRO A 9 17.90 -36.71 -1.77
C PRO A 9 17.93 -35.29 -1.17
N THR A 10 18.62 -35.15 -0.04
CA THR A 10 19.07 -33.88 0.52
C THR A 10 20.36 -33.45 -0.20
N ASN A 11 20.33 -32.33 -0.93
CA ASN A 11 21.55 -31.81 -1.56
C ASN A 11 22.29 -30.89 -0.59
N GLY A 12 23.44 -31.38 -0.13
CA GLY A 12 24.35 -30.74 0.81
C GLY A 12 25.26 -29.70 0.15
N LYS A 13 25.64 -28.74 0.96
CA LYS A 13 26.59 -27.65 0.72
C LYS A 13 28.00 -28.18 0.36
N ARG A 14 28.64 -27.53 -0.62
CA ARG A 14 30.08 -27.26 -0.79
C ARG A 14 30.14 -26.30 -1.99
N VAL A 15 30.79 -25.13 -1.95
CA VAL A 15 32.24 -24.93 -1.90
C VAL A 15 32.51 -23.54 -1.29
N ALA A 16 33.44 -23.49 -0.35
CA ALA A 16 34.08 -22.27 0.11
C ALA A 16 35.36 -22.01 -0.70
N ASP A 17 35.81 -20.76 -0.67
CA ASP A 17 37.19 -20.31 -0.85
C ASP A 17 37.77 -20.24 -2.27
N LEU A 18 37.61 -19.07 -2.90
CA LEU A 18 38.67 -18.45 -3.70
C LEU A 18 38.69 -16.94 -3.40
N SER A 19 39.66 -16.55 -2.56
CA SER A 19 40.05 -15.15 -2.33
C SER A 19 41.25 -14.79 -3.20
N ARG A 20 41.39 -13.48 -3.48
CA ARG A 20 42.42 -12.74 -4.27
C ARG A 20 42.00 -12.55 -5.73
N GLU A 21 42.10 -11.37 -6.35
CA GLU A 21 42.96 -10.21 -6.12
C GLU A 21 42.51 -9.04 -7.04
N LEU A 22 42.86 -7.79 -6.69
CA LEU A 22 43.09 -6.62 -7.58
C LEU A 22 41.89 -6.07 -8.40
N GLU A 23 41.50 -4.79 -8.43
CA GLU A 23 42.22 -3.51 -8.39
C GLU A 23 41.31 -2.36 -7.88
N ARG A 24 41.90 -1.31 -7.30
CA ARG A 24 41.25 -0.02 -7.02
C ARG A 24 41.82 1.03 -8.00
N PRO A 25 41.01 1.87 -8.67
CA PRO A 25 41.56 3.02 -9.38
C PRO A 25 41.70 4.25 -8.47
N ALA A 26 42.74 5.01 -8.76
CA ALA A 26 43.30 6.13 -8.02
C ALA A 26 42.49 7.45 -8.12
N LEU A 27 42.68 8.31 -7.13
CA LEU A 27 42.23 9.71 -7.08
C LEU A 27 43.10 10.60 -7.99
N PRO A 28 42.54 11.61 -8.70
CA PRO A 28 43.35 12.62 -9.36
C PRO A 28 43.78 13.75 -8.40
N SER A 29 45.10 13.88 -8.33
CA SER A 29 45.97 15.02 -8.06
C SER A 29 45.36 16.43 -8.05
N ARG A 30 45.74 17.20 -7.02
CA ARG A 30 45.68 18.68 -6.94
C ARG A 30 46.59 19.28 -8.01
N GLY A 31 46.06 20.17 -8.85
CA GLY A 31 46.82 21.09 -9.68
C GLY A 31 46.34 22.51 -9.40
N GLY A 32 47.22 23.36 -8.89
CA GLY A 32 46.96 24.79 -8.70
C GLY A 32 47.26 25.58 -9.97
N LEU A 33 46.53 26.66 -10.17
CA LEU A 33 46.97 27.78 -10.99
C LEU A 33 46.54 29.06 -10.25
N TRP A 34 47.53 29.70 -9.62
CA TRP A 34 47.46 31.10 -9.27
C TRP A 34 47.61 31.92 -10.57
N ASP A 35 47.24 33.20 -10.49
CA ASP A 35 47.51 34.27 -11.47
C ASP A 35 46.48 34.47 -12.59
N VAL A 36 45.49 35.33 -12.33
CA VAL A 36 45.34 36.56 -13.14
C VAL A 36 45.08 37.75 -12.21
N VAL A 37 46.01 38.68 -12.33
CA VAL A 37 46.15 39.98 -11.70
C VAL A 37 45.04 40.94 -12.13
N LEU A 38 44.54 41.68 -11.14
CA LEU A 38 44.07 43.07 -11.12
C LEU A 38 43.76 43.76 -12.47
N ALA A 39 42.52 44.24 -12.59
CA ALA A 39 42.18 45.39 -13.42
C ALA A 39 41.34 46.37 -12.58
N PHE A 40 41.99 47.47 -12.18
CA PHE A 40 41.37 48.70 -11.67
C PHE A 40 41.39 49.71 -12.82
N PRO A 41 40.36 50.56 -12.97
CA PRO A 41 40.56 51.91 -13.47
C PRO A 41 40.23 52.94 -12.38
N GLU A 42 41.17 53.87 -12.21
CA GLU A 42 41.14 55.01 -11.30
C GLU A 42 40.19 56.12 -11.78
N PHE A 43 39.44 56.76 -10.88
CA PHE A 43 39.06 58.17 -11.05
C PHE A 43 38.76 58.90 -9.71
N TRP A 44 39.77 59.66 -9.26
CA TRP A 44 39.83 60.91 -8.49
C TRP A 44 38.86 61.29 -7.34
N ALA A 45 39.53 61.84 -6.30
CA ALA A 45 39.10 62.78 -5.25
C ALA A 45 38.63 62.24 -3.87
N THR A 46 39.40 62.67 -2.86
CA THR A 46 39.40 62.51 -1.39
C THR A 46 38.08 62.84 -0.63
N PRO A 47 38.01 62.75 0.72
CA PRO A 47 38.60 61.82 1.70
C PRO A 47 37.61 61.38 2.81
N ASP A 48 37.52 60.09 3.18
CA ASP A 48 37.35 59.75 4.61
C ASP A 48 37.69 58.28 4.88
N ARG A 49 38.73 58.04 5.69
CA ARG A 49 39.14 56.70 6.11
C ARG A 49 38.18 56.08 7.13
N ARG A 50 37.25 56.84 7.72
CA ARG A 50 36.27 56.30 8.68
C ARG A 50 35.06 55.65 8.04
N VAL A 51 34.68 56.06 6.84
CA VAL A 51 33.50 55.51 6.14
C VAL A 51 33.75 54.07 5.67
N TRP A 52 35.00 53.74 5.29
CA TRP A 52 35.38 52.42 4.81
C TRP A 52 35.45 51.35 5.92
N LEU A 53 35.84 51.71 7.14
CA LEU A 53 35.84 50.77 8.26
C LEU A 53 34.41 50.39 8.68
N MET A 54 33.45 51.31 8.59
CA MET A 54 32.03 51.03 8.87
C MET A 54 31.33 50.29 7.72
N ALA A 55 31.70 50.58 6.46
CA ALA A 55 31.19 49.87 5.29
C ALA A 55 31.64 48.40 5.26
N TRP A 56 32.86 48.10 5.72
CA TRP A 56 33.37 46.72 5.78
C TRP A 56 32.79 45.91 6.95
N SER A 57 32.45 46.55 8.07
CA SER A 57 31.76 45.88 9.18
C SER A 57 30.28 45.58 8.90
N LEU A 58 29.58 46.43 8.13
CA LEU A 58 28.18 46.18 7.76
C LEU A 58 28.02 45.16 6.63
N THR A 59 28.97 45.05 5.70
CA THR A 59 28.96 43.97 4.68
C THR A 59 29.33 42.60 5.27
N ARG A 60 30.18 42.55 6.31
CA ARG A 60 30.53 41.29 6.99
C ARG A 60 29.41 40.77 7.89
N TRP A 61 28.67 41.65 8.56
CA TRP A 61 27.55 41.22 9.41
C TRP A 61 26.30 40.85 8.61
N ALA A 62 26.00 41.59 7.52
CA ALA A 62 24.91 41.24 6.60
C ALA A 62 25.23 39.97 5.79
N GLY A 63 26.49 39.72 5.44
CA GLY A 63 26.92 38.50 4.76
C GLY A 63 26.80 37.25 5.62
N ASP A 64 27.24 37.30 6.88
CA ASP A 64 27.22 36.14 7.78
C ASP A 64 25.82 35.78 8.28
N THR A 65 24.94 36.77 8.48
CA THR A 65 23.54 36.50 8.87
C THR A 65 22.69 36.04 7.70
N LEU A 66 22.85 36.60 6.50
CA LEU A 66 22.16 36.10 5.30
C LEU A 66 22.66 34.72 4.88
N TRP A 67 23.95 34.41 5.03
CA TRP A 67 24.47 33.07 4.77
C TRP A 67 23.96 32.04 5.78
N ARG A 68 23.87 32.39 7.07
CA ARG A 68 23.27 31.52 8.10
C ARG A 68 21.77 31.31 7.89
N CYS A 69 21.04 32.33 7.44
CA CYS A 69 19.62 32.21 7.08
C CYS A 69 19.41 31.39 5.80
N ALA A 70 20.27 31.54 4.78
CA ALA A 70 20.22 30.75 3.56
C ALA A 70 20.61 29.28 3.81
N ALA A 71 21.60 29.03 4.66
CA ALA A 71 22.01 27.68 5.05
C ALA A 71 20.97 26.97 5.94
N GLY A 72 20.16 27.70 6.72
CA GLY A 72 19.04 27.15 7.49
C GLY A 72 17.75 26.97 6.69
N ALA A 73 17.59 27.67 5.56
CA ALA A 73 16.45 27.56 4.65
C ALA A 73 16.60 26.43 3.62
N ALA A 74 17.81 25.88 3.48
CA ALA A 74 18.01 24.58 2.86
C ALA A 74 17.43 23.52 3.81
N ARG A 75 16.09 23.40 3.81
CA ARG A 75 15.44 22.16 4.23
C ARG A 75 16.20 21.09 3.49
N SER A 76 16.91 20.23 4.22
CA SER A 76 17.35 18.97 3.68
C SER A 76 16.08 18.33 3.17
N PHE A 77 15.84 18.41 1.85
CA PHE A 77 15.11 17.38 1.15
C PHE A 77 16.01 16.16 1.26
N SER A 78 16.12 15.61 2.47
CA SER A 78 16.21 14.17 2.61
C SER A 78 14.99 13.71 1.84
N LEU A 79 15.22 13.30 0.60
CA LEU A 79 14.36 12.38 -0.11
C LEU A 79 14.30 11.21 0.86
N GLY A 80 13.39 11.29 1.84
CA GLY A 80 13.26 10.32 2.89
C GLY A 80 13.20 9.00 2.17
N VAL A 81 14.11 8.08 2.52
CA VAL A 81 14.25 6.77 1.88
C VAL A 81 12.85 6.35 1.47
N PRO A 82 12.53 6.28 0.16
CA PRO A 82 11.16 6.11 -0.27
C PRO A 82 10.68 4.89 0.48
N LYS A 83 9.72 5.08 1.40
CA LYS A 83 9.21 4.02 2.26
C LYS A 83 9.02 2.85 1.33
N THR A 84 9.79 1.79 1.53
CA THR A 84 9.77 0.62 0.68
C THR A 84 8.32 0.17 0.67
N VAL A 85 7.60 0.53 -0.39
CA VAL A 85 6.21 0.12 -0.54
C VAL A 85 6.27 -1.40 -0.43
N PRO A 86 5.43 -2.06 0.37
CA PRO A 86 5.48 -3.50 0.52
C PRO A 86 4.95 -4.16 -0.76
N VAL A 87 5.70 -4.00 -1.85
CA VAL A 87 5.57 -4.76 -3.07
C VAL A 87 6.32 -6.04 -2.80
N LYS A 88 5.59 -7.15 -2.80
CA LYS A 88 6.21 -8.47 -2.73
C LYS A 88 7.15 -8.59 -3.91
N THR A 89 8.46 -8.55 -3.65
CA THR A 89 9.52 -8.59 -4.67
C THR A 89 9.62 -9.95 -5.34
N ALA A 90 9.18 -11.00 -4.64
CA ALA A 90 9.07 -12.35 -5.18
C ALA A 90 7.73 -12.56 -5.88
N LEU A 91 7.78 -13.21 -7.04
CA LEU A 91 6.58 -13.71 -7.71
C LEU A 91 5.83 -14.68 -6.76
N PRO A 92 4.50 -14.57 -6.65
CA PRO A 92 3.75 -15.55 -5.89
C PRO A 92 3.91 -16.94 -6.54
N PRO A 93 3.83 -18.02 -5.74
CA PRO A 93 3.88 -19.36 -6.30
C PRO A 93 2.72 -19.57 -7.29
N LEU A 94 2.98 -20.34 -8.35
CA LEU A 94 1.97 -20.68 -9.34
C LEU A 94 0.79 -21.38 -8.67
N LYS A 95 -0.42 -20.86 -8.88
CA LYS A 95 -1.64 -21.46 -8.37
C LYS A 95 -2.14 -22.52 -9.33
N VAL A 96 -1.74 -23.77 -9.10
CA VAL A 96 -2.31 -24.92 -9.81
C VAL A 96 -3.77 -25.08 -9.37
N VAL A 97 -4.70 -25.04 -10.32
CA VAL A 97 -6.14 -25.21 -10.06
C VAL A 97 -6.64 -26.36 -10.91
N ASP A 98 -7.10 -27.42 -10.25
CA ASP A 98 -7.80 -28.51 -10.92
C ASP A 98 -9.16 -28.03 -11.44
N ARG A 99 -9.37 -28.19 -12.75
CA ARG A 99 -10.62 -27.80 -13.44
C ARG A 99 -11.70 -28.87 -13.30
N TRP A 100 -11.33 -30.14 -13.12
CA TRP A 100 -12.22 -31.29 -13.11
C TRP A 100 -12.45 -31.86 -11.71
N ASN A 101 -12.43 -30.99 -10.70
CA ASN A 101 -12.78 -31.40 -9.36
C ASN A 101 -14.27 -31.77 -9.29
N GLU A 102 -14.62 -32.66 -8.36
CA GLU A 102 -15.99 -33.14 -8.18
C GLU A 102 -17.00 -31.99 -8.05
N LYS A 103 -16.66 -30.95 -7.27
CA LYS A 103 -17.53 -29.79 -7.06
C LYS A 103 -17.83 -29.00 -8.33
N ARG A 104 -16.87 -28.86 -9.27
CA ARG A 104 -17.09 -28.18 -10.55
C ARG A 104 -17.76 -29.10 -11.55
N SER A 105 -17.33 -30.35 -11.63
CA SER A 105 -17.90 -31.36 -12.53
C SER A 105 -19.39 -31.58 -12.26
N LEU A 106 -19.79 -31.58 -10.99
CA LEU A 106 -21.19 -31.79 -10.57
C LEU A 106 -21.96 -30.47 -10.31
N PHE A 107 -21.40 -29.32 -10.67
CA PHE A 107 -22.08 -28.04 -10.45
C PHE A 107 -23.30 -27.89 -11.37
N GLY A 108 -24.47 -27.58 -10.80
CA GLY A 108 -25.70 -27.28 -11.56
C GLY A 108 -26.52 -28.49 -12.02
N VAL A 109 -26.09 -29.72 -11.70
CA VAL A 109 -26.74 -30.97 -12.15
C VAL A 109 -28.24 -31.04 -11.83
N TYR A 110 -28.67 -30.52 -10.67
CA TYR A 110 -30.05 -30.61 -10.18
C TYR A 110 -30.83 -29.28 -10.23
N ASP A 111 -30.40 -28.30 -11.02
CA ASP A 111 -31.04 -26.98 -11.05
C ASP A 111 -32.44 -26.99 -11.68
N ASN A 112 -32.69 -27.89 -12.64
CA ASN A 112 -33.97 -28.02 -13.35
C ASN A 112 -34.89 -29.12 -12.77
N ILE A 113 -34.61 -29.59 -11.55
CA ILE A 113 -35.38 -30.67 -10.91
C ILE A 113 -36.88 -30.37 -10.79
N GLY A 114 -37.28 -29.10 -10.75
CA GLY A 114 -38.69 -28.72 -10.71
C GLY A 114 -39.42 -29.09 -12.00
N ILE A 115 -38.86 -28.76 -13.16
CA ILE A 115 -39.50 -28.99 -14.47
C ILE A 115 -39.42 -30.46 -14.85
N LEU A 116 -38.30 -31.11 -14.56
CA LEU A 116 -38.06 -32.52 -14.93
C LEU A 116 -38.61 -33.53 -13.90
N GLY A 117 -38.92 -33.08 -12.68
CA GLY A 117 -39.33 -33.91 -11.55
C GLY A 117 -40.75 -33.61 -11.06
N ASN A 118 -41.69 -33.37 -11.98
CA ASN A 118 -43.12 -33.17 -11.70
C ASN A 118 -43.41 -32.11 -10.61
N PHE A 119 -42.55 -31.09 -10.49
CA PHE A 119 -42.61 -30.03 -9.48
C PHE A 119 -42.63 -30.49 -8.01
N GLU A 120 -42.15 -31.69 -7.68
CA GLU A 120 -42.08 -32.20 -6.30
C GLU A 120 -41.26 -31.29 -5.37
N ARG A 121 -40.16 -30.72 -5.90
CA ARG A 121 -39.30 -29.79 -5.16
C ARG A 121 -38.93 -28.59 -6.03
N HIS A 122 -39.00 -27.41 -5.42
CA HIS A 122 -38.55 -26.17 -6.07
C HIS A 122 -37.03 -25.96 -5.86
N PRO A 123 -36.26 -25.52 -6.89
CA PRO A 123 -34.80 -25.32 -6.81
C PRO A 123 -34.34 -24.45 -5.63
N LYS A 124 -35.16 -23.46 -5.23
CA LYS A 124 -34.96 -22.63 -4.03
C LYS A 124 -34.64 -23.42 -2.75
N ASN A 125 -35.18 -24.63 -2.62
CA ASN A 125 -35.01 -25.48 -1.44
C ASN A 125 -33.64 -26.20 -1.43
N LEU A 126 -32.98 -26.34 -2.59
CA LEU A 126 -31.67 -26.98 -2.73
C LEU A 126 -30.52 -26.04 -2.34
N ILE A 127 -30.76 -24.72 -2.38
CA ILE A 127 -29.76 -23.70 -2.04
C ILE A 127 -29.40 -23.81 -0.55
N LYS A 128 -28.13 -24.10 -0.27
CA LYS A 128 -27.57 -24.07 1.09
C LYS A 128 -27.19 -22.64 1.46
N GLY A 129 -27.63 -22.18 2.63
CA GLY A 129 -27.30 -20.85 3.12
C GLY A 129 -28.16 -20.44 4.32
N PRO A 130 -28.08 -19.17 4.73
CA PRO A 130 -28.91 -18.68 5.81
C PRO A 130 -30.40 -18.78 5.45
N LYS A 131 -31.21 -19.40 6.32
CA LYS A 131 -32.66 -19.62 6.09
C LYS A 131 -33.43 -18.33 5.78
N TRP A 132 -32.97 -17.19 6.30
CA TRP A 132 -33.56 -15.87 6.04
C TRP A 132 -33.21 -15.29 4.66
N LEU A 133 -32.33 -15.91 3.88
CA LEU A 133 -31.97 -15.53 2.49
C LEU A 133 -32.34 -16.58 1.44
N GLN A 134 -32.71 -17.79 1.87
CA GLN A 134 -32.99 -18.88 0.94
C GLN A 134 -34.17 -18.52 0.01
N GLY A 135 -33.93 -18.51 -1.30
CA GLY A 135 -34.94 -18.18 -2.31
C GLY A 135 -35.44 -16.73 -2.28
N TRP A 136 -34.70 -15.80 -1.68
CA TRP A 136 -35.11 -14.40 -1.56
C TRP A 136 -33.95 -13.46 -1.92
N LYS A 137 -34.26 -12.39 -2.67
CA LYS A 137 -33.31 -11.35 -3.08
C LYS A 137 -33.84 -9.98 -2.66
N GLY A 138 -32.96 -9.13 -2.16
CA GLY A 138 -33.28 -7.74 -1.85
C GLY A 138 -32.08 -6.93 -1.41
N ASN A 139 -32.32 -5.64 -1.18
CA ASN A 139 -31.26 -4.69 -0.79
C ASN A 139 -30.77 -4.96 0.64
N GLU A 140 -29.69 -4.29 1.04
CA GLU A 140 -29.12 -4.48 2.38
C GLU A 140 -30.11 -4.15 3.50
N LEU A 141 -30.88 -3.07 3.38
CA LEU A 141 -31.88 -2.67 4.38
C LEU A 141 -32.94 -3.76 4.57
N GLN A 142 -33.50 -4.27 3.48
CA GLN A 142 -34.48 -5.35 3.46
C GLN A 142 -33.89 -6.65 4.03
N ARG A 143 -32.63 -6.98 3.70
CA ARG A 143 -31.90 -8.11 4.30
C ARG A 143 -31.79 -7.98 5.82
N CYS A 144 -31.39 -6.80 6.32
CA CYS A 144 -31.29 -6.56 7.75
C CYS A 144 -32.64 -6.64 8.47
N ILE A 145 -33.69 -6.06 7.89
CA ILE A 145 -35.06 -6.13 8.45
C ILE A 145 -35.54 -7.58 8.50
N ARG A 146 -35.33 -8.35 7.42
CA ARG A 146 -35.72 -9.76 7.35
C ARG A 146 -34.94 -10.62 8.36
N LYS A 147 -33.62 -10.42 8.46
CA LYS A 147 -32.78 -11.09 9.47
C LYS A 147 -33.27 -10.80 10.88
N LYS A 148 -33.57 -9.53 11.18
CA LYS A 148 -34.11 -9.12 12.50
C LYS A 148 -35.44 -9.82 12.79
N LYS A 149 -36.37 -9.87 11.84
CA LYS A 149 -37.68 -10.52 12.03
C LYS A 149 -37.60 -12.04 12.20
N MET A 150 -36.65 -12.72 11.54
CA MET A 150 -36.59 -14.19 11.52
C MET A 150 -35.60 -14.80 12.51
N VAL A 151 -34.56 -14.07 12.89
CA VAL A 151 -33.45 -14.58 13.72
C VAL A 151 -33.21 -13.66 14.94
N GLY A 152 -33.86 -12.50 15.01
CA GLY A 152 -33.57 -11.49 16.04
C GLY A 152 -33.67 -12.01 17.47
N ASP A 153 -34.68 -12.83 17.77
CA ASP A 153 -34.96 -13.31 19.13
C ASP A 153 -33.85 -14.22 19.69
N ARG A 154 -33.08 -14.88 18.80
CA ARG A 154 -31.99 -15.81 19.14
C ARG A 154 -30.60 -15.25 18.83
N MET A 155 -30.50 -13.97 18.46
CA MET A 155 -29.20 -13.34 18.20
C MET A 155 -28.56 -12.88 19.51
N PHE A 156 -27.22 -12.85 19.54
CA PHE A 156 -26.50 -12.22 20.63
C PHE A 156 -26.89 -10.74 20.77
N VAL A 157 -26.89 -10.24 22.00
CA VAL A 157 -27.32 -8.87 22.33
C VAL A 157 -26.50 -7.83 21.56
N GLN A 158 -25.19 -8.01 21.46
CA GLN A 158 -24.30 -7.10 20.73
C GLN A 158 -24.61 -7.09 19.21
N ASP A 159 -24.84 -8.26 18.62
CA ASP A 159 -25.17 -8.39 17.20
C ASP A 159 -26.52 -7.79 16.88
N LEU A 160 -27.52 -8.00 17.73
CA LEU A 160 -28.85 -7.40 17.62
C LEU A 160 -28.74 -5.87 17.71
N HIS A 161 -27.97 -5.36 18.68
CA HIS A 161 -27.72 -3.93 18.83
C HIS A 161 -27.04 -3.33 17.58
N ASN A 162 -26.01 -4.00 17.04
CA ASN A 162 -25.33 -3.57 15.81
C ASN A 162 -26.25 -3.64 14.58
N LEU A 163 -27.08 -4.68 14.46
CA LEU A 163 -28.08 -4.82 13.41
C LEU A 163 -29.10 -3.68 13.44
N ASN A 164 -29.58 -3.31 14.64
CA ASN A 164 -30.48 -2.18 14.82
C ASN A 164 -29.84 -0.85 14.42
N LYS A 165 -28.57 -0.62 14.80
CA LYS A 165 -27.81 0.56 14.35
C LYS A 165 -27.70 0.60 12.83
N ARG A 166 -27.40 -0.53 12.19
CA ARG A 166 -27.29 -0.63 10.73
C ARG A 166 -28.63 -0.33 10.04
N ILE A 167 -29.74 -0.86 10.52
CA ILE A 167 -31.08 -0.58 10.01
C ILE A 167 -31.39 0.92 10.10
N LYS A 168 -31.16 1.53 11.27
CA LYS A 168 -31.39 2.98 11.47
C LYS A 168 -30.53 3.83 10.53
N TYR A 169 -29.27 3.46 10.33
CA TYR A 169 -28.37 4.15 9.42
C TYR A 169 -28.87 4.06 7.97
N LEU A 170 -29.14 2.85 7.48
CA LEU A 170 -29.56 2.62 6.09
C LEU A 170 -30.91 3.26 5.78
N TYR A 171 -31.85 3.24 6.73
CA TYR A 171 -33.13 3.93 6.58
C TYR A 171 -32.95 5.44 6.38
N LYS A 172 -32.08 6.08 7.20
CA LYS A 172 -31.75 7.50 7.03
C LYS A 172 -31.03 7.75 5.71
N GLN A 173 -30.08 6.89 5.33
CA GLN A 173 -29.32 7.06 4.10
C GLN A 173 -30.24 6.99 2.89
N PHE A 174 -30.97 5.88 2.69
CA PHE A 174 -31.79 5.71 1.49
C PHE A 174 -32.96 6.69 1.40
N ASN A 175 -33.59 7.03 2.52
CA ASN A 175 -34.78 7.87 2.48
C ASN A 175 -34.50 9.36 2.61
N ARG A 176 -33.32 9.78 3.12
CA ARG A 176 -32.99 11.22 3.29
C ARG A 176 -31.87 11.70 2.39
N LYS A 177 -30.97 10.83 1.97
CA LYS A 177 -29.77 11.19 1.19
C LYS A 177 -29.78 10.46 -0.15
N GLY A 178 -29.63 11.20 -1.24
CA GLY A 178 -29.59 10.62 -2.58
C GLY A 178 -29.32 11.72 -3.60
N LYS A 179 -28.62 11.37 -4.69
CA LYS A 179 -28.41 12.29 -5.82
C LYS A 179 -29.68 12.44 -6.65
N HIS A 180 -30.37 11.32 -6.88
CA HIS A 180 -31.62 11.25 -7.62
C HIS A 180 -32.78 11.16 -6.63
N ARG A 181 -33.76 12.03 -6.80
CA ARG A 181 -35.00 12.09 -6.03
C ARG A 181 -36.11 12.57 -6.94
#